data_AF-A0A7V4U3X8-F1
#
_entry.id   AF-A0A7V4U3X8-F1
#
_cell.length_a   1.000
_cell.length_b   1.000
_cell.length_c   1.000
_cell.angle_alpha   90.00
_cell.angle_beta   90.00
_cell.angle_gamma   90.00
#
_symmetry.space_group_name_H-M   'P 1'
#
loop_
_entity.id
_entity.type
_entity.pdbx_description
1 polymer ?
#
loop_
_entity_poly.entity_id
_entity_poly.type
_entity_poly.pdbx_seq_one_letter_code
_entity_poly.pdbx_strand_id
1 'polypeptide(L)' 'IELLKGTSVVSTISSYAYKGSNGSGSYNWTVPSNLSSGSDYVIRIKSTSNASITDTSDNFFTITK' A
#
# COMPACT_ATOMS: atom_id res chain seq x y z
N ILE A 1 4.36 -3.77 1.59
CA ILE A 1 3.42 -2.69 1.24
C ILE A 1 2.92 -2.96 -0.17
N GLU A 2 1.62 -3.07 -0.33
CA GLU A 2 0.95 -3.40 -1.58
C GLU A 2 -0.01 -2.27 -1.95
N LEU A 3 -0.12 -1.99 -3.25
CA LEU A 3 -1.18 -1.17 -3.82
C LEU A 3 -2.26 -2.12 -4.34
N LEU A 4 -3.50 -1.87 -3.92
CA LEU A 4 -4.67 -2.57 -4.44
C LEU A 4 -5.56 -1.61 -5.19
N LYS A 5 -6.27 -2.14 -6.19
CA LYS A 5 -7.40 -1.49 -6.86
C LYS A 5 -8.64 -2.33 -6.59
N GLY A 6 -9.61 -1.79 -5.86
CA GLY A 6 -10.68 -2.59 -5.24
C GLY A 6 -10.08 -3.66 -4.31
N THR A 7 -10.31 -4.94 -4.62
CA THR A 7 -9.79 -6.09 -3.84
C THR A 7 -8.52 -6.73 -4.44
N SER A 8 -8.11 -6.30 -5.64
CA SER A 8 -7.01 -6.92 -6.38
C SER A 8 -5.69 -6.21 -6.12
N VAL A 9 -4.63 -6.97 -5.82
CA VAL A 9 -3.27 -6.43 -5.77
C VAL A 9 -2.82 -6.08 -7.17
N VAL A 10 -2.45 -4.82 -7.39
CA VAL A 10 -1.98 -4.33 -8.69
C VAL A 10 -0.50 -3.97 -8.69
N SER A 11 0.10 -3.76 -7.51
CA SER A 11 1.54 -3.56 -7.39
C SER A 11 2.06 -3.89 -5.99
N THR A 12 3.32 -4.36 -5.92
CA THR A 12 4.09 -4.41 -4.66
C THR A 12 4.95 -3.16 -4.59
N ILE A 13 4.61 -2.23 -3.69
CA ILE A 13 5.36 -0.99 -3.46
C ILE A 13 6.70 -1.28 -2.77
N SER A 14 6.68 -2.21 -1.82
CA SER A 14 7.90 -2.69 -1.15
C SER A 14 7.65 -4.05 -0.49
N SER A 15 8.65 -4.94 -0.54
CA SER A 15 8.65 -6.22 0.17
C SER A 15 9.05 -6.08 1.64
N TYR A 16 9.72 -4.99 2.01
CA TYR A 16 10.17 -4.71 3.37
C TYR A 16 10.20 -3.20 3.65
N ALA A 17 9.59 -2.80 4.75
CA ALA A 17 9.65 -1.42 5.24
C ALA A 17 9.84 -1.43 6.75
N TYR A 18 10.64 -0.51 7.26
CA TYR A 18 10.75 -0.30 8.70
C TYR A 18 9.41 0.21 9.22
N LYS A 19 8.86 -0.44 10.25
CA LYS A 19 7.57 -0.07 10.86
C LYS A 19 7.59 1.28 11.59
N GLY A 20 8.76 1.90 11.74
CA GLY A 20 8.92 3.09 12.56
C GLY A 20 9.02 2.79 14.05
N SER A 21 9.12 3.86 14.85
CA SER A 21 9.18 3.74 16.31
C SER A 21 7.78 3.45 16.86
N ASN A 22 7.63 2.41 17.67
CA ASN A 22 6.33 1.97 18.22
C ASN A 22 5.23 1.70 17.17
N GLY A 23 5.61 1.36 15.93
CA GLY A 23 4.66 1.15 14.83
C GLY A 23 4.20 2.43 14.14
N SER A 24 4.79 3.59 14.48
CA SER A 24 4.56 4.87 13.81
C SER A 24 5.78 5.26 12.98
N GLY A 25 5.56 5.41 11.67
CA GLY A 25 6.59 5.78 10.71
C GLY A 25 5.97 6.23 9.39
N SER A 26 6.82 6.54 8.42
CA SER A 26 6.43 6.92 7.07
C SER A 26 7.26 6.17 6.03
N TYR A 27 6.72 6.05 4.82
CA TYR A 27 7.38 5.44 3.69
C TYR A 27 7.19 6.32 2.45
N ASN A 28 8.29 6.74 1.83
CA ASN A 28 8.23 7.51 0.59
C ASN A 28 7.97 6.57 -0.59
N TRP A 29 6.92 6.85 -1.36
CA TRP A 29 6.58 6.09 -2.55
C TRP A 29 6.45 7.00 -3.76
N THR A 30 7.16 6.67 -4.84
CA THR A 30 7.00 7.30 -6.14
C THR A 30 5.97 6.54 -6.95
N VAL A 31 4.89 7.20 -7.32
CA VAL A 31 3.80 6.62 -8.13
C VAL A 31 4.31 6.26 -9.53
N PRO A 32 4.25 5.00 -9.98
CA PRO A 32 4.66 4.61 -11.32
C PRO A 32 3.75 5.20 -12.40
N SER A 33 4.34 5.67 -13.50
CA SER A 33 3.62 6.30 -14.62
C SER A 33 2.74 5.35 -15.42
N ASN A 34 2.96 4.04 -15.28
CA ASN A 34 2.19 2.98 -15.94
C ASN A 34 0.91 2.59 -15.17
N LEU A 35 0.65 3.19 -14.00
CA LEU A 35 -0.64 2.99 -13.32
C LEU A 35 -1.77 3.70 -14.09
N SER A 36 -2.91 3.01 -14.20
CA SER A 36 -4.15 3.59 -14.70
C SER A 36 -4.68 4.64 -13.72
N SER A 37 -5.36 5.68 -14.20
CA SER A 37 -6.14 6.53 -13.31
C SER A 37 -7.28 5.73 -12.65
N GLY A 38 -7.65 6.08 -11.43
CA GLY A 38 -8.73 5.44 -10.68
C GLY A 38 -8.89 6.04 -9.29
N SER A 39 -10.08 5.90 -8.72
CA SER A 39 -10.47 6.43 -7.40
C SER A 39 -10.72 5.34 -6.36
N ASP A 40 -10.34 4.11 -6.68
CA ASP A 40 -10.62 2.86 -5.95
C ASP A 40 -9.32 2.20 -5.46
N TYR A 41 -8.27 3.01 -5.23
CA TYR A 41 -7.00 2.52 -4.71
C TYR A 41 -6.98 2.49 -3.19
N VAL A 42 -6.35 1.46 -2.62
CA VAL A 42 -6.01 1.36 -1.19
C VAL A 42 -4.58 0.89 -1.00
N ILE A 43 -3.99 1.24 0.15
CA ILE A 43 -2.70 0.70 0.57
C ILE A 43 -2.94 -0.44 1.55
N ARG A 44 -2.27 -1.57 1.33
CA ARG A 44 -2.24 -2.68 2.27
C ARG A 44 -0.83 -2.89 2.82
N ILE A 45 -0.74 -3.03 4.14
CA ILE A 45 0.49 -3.36 4.86
C ILE A 45 0.33 -4.74 5.46
N LYS A 46 1.33 -5.60 5.27
CA LYS A 46 1.38 -6.95 5.84
C LYS A 46 2.65 -7.10 6.65
N SER A 47 2.56 -7.78 7.79
CA SER A 47 3.75 -8.16 8.54
C SER A 47 4.54 -9.20 7.75
N THR A 48 5.87 -9.03 7.71
CA THR A 48 6.79 -9.97 7.07
C THR A 48 7.07 -11.19 7.95
N SER A 49 6.85 -11.09 9.26
CA SER A 49 7.08 -12.17 10.22
C SER A 49 5.82 -12.94 10.59
N ASN A 50 4.64 -12.36 10.37
CA ASN A 50 3.37 -13.01 10.67
C ASN A 50 2.32 -12.68 9.60
N ALA A 51 2.03 -13.65 8.74
CA ALA A 51 1.11 -13.47 7.62
C ALA A 51 -0.36 -13.22 8.03
N SER A 52 -0.75 -13.49 9.28
CA SER A 52 -2.10 -13.17 9.76
C SER A 52 -2.30 -11.69 10.11
N ILE A 53 -1.20 -10.93 10.22
CA ILE A 53 -1.23 -9.50 10.53
C ILE A 53 -1.20 -8.72 9.22
N THR A 54 -2.35 -8.18 8.85
CA THR A 54 -2.53 -7.28 7.72
C THR A 54 -3.41 -6.11 8.13
N ASP A 55 -3.16 -4.96 7.51
CA ASP A 55 -3.99 -3.78 7.65
C ASP A 55 -4.16 -3.10 6.30
N THR A 56 -5.32 -2.52 6.04
CA THR A 56 -5.67 -1.87 4.76
C THR A 56 -6.27 -0.52 5.06
N SER A 57 -5.86 0.52 4.33
CA SER A 57 -6.41 1.87 4.53
C SER A 57 -7.94 1.88 4.43
N ASP A 58 -8.61 2.51 5.41
CA ASP A 58 -10.07 2.52 5.52
C ASP A 58 -10.78 3.15 4.31
N ASN A 59 -10.18 4.19 3.72
CA ASN A 59 -10.74 4.94 2.61
C ASN A 59 -9.98 4.70 1.31
N PHE A 60 -10.72 4.77 0.20
CA PHE A 60 -10.12 4.83 -1.13
C PHE A 60 -9.43 6.18 -1.36
N PHE A 61 -8.39 6.16 -2.19
CA PHE A 61 -7.76 7.37 -2.73
C PHE A 61 -7.68 7.34 -4.25
N THR A 62 -7.50 8.53 -4.83
CA THR A 62 -7.43 8.71 -6.28
C THR A 62 -6.00 8.83 -6.75
N ILE A 63 -5.65 8.07 -7.78
CA ILE A 63 -4.46 8.29 -8.61
C ILE A 63 -4.95 8.86 -9.94
N THR A 64 -4.47 10.04 -10.32
CA THR A 64 -4.69 10.65 -11.64
C THR A 64 -3.36 10.91 -12.31
N LYS A 65 -3.38 10.95 -13.65
CA LYS A 65 -2.25 11.44 -14.45
C LYS A 65 -2.19 12.95 -14.47
#